data_AF-A0A2V7IPG2-F1
#
_entry.id   AF-A0A2V7IPG2-F1
#
_cell.length_a   1.000
_cell.length_b   1.000
_cell.length_c   1.000
_cell.angle_alpha   90.00
_cell.angle_beta   90.00
_cell.angle_gamma   90.00
#
_symmetry.space_group_name_H-M   'P 1'
#
loop_
_entity.id
_entity.type
_entity.pdbx_description
1 polymer ?
#
loop_
_entity_poly.entity_id
_entity_poly.type
_entity_poly.pdbx_seq_one_letter_code
_entity_poly.pdbx_strand_id
1 'polypeptide(L)'
;MQRALGRTLALAVAFLAISACNDDNGVSTVTPPPVPTVISATGDITAKVVAYRALLGDPSNGGTAGEQPAGRREISWDGAGANPFNNRNDFPAAFFNTNVKSGAVFTTPGTGFRNDSLRFSEVNATYAAEFSEFSPTKIFSPIGSNVMDVDFQIAGQPTPAQVTGFGAVFSDVDVAAATMIELFDVNGKRLGVISAPVRSDAAGLSFVGAKFAEAIVARVRITLGTGVLGAATNDISAGGPVDLVVADNFIYGEPQHIQ
;
A
#
# COMPACT_ATOMS: atom_id res chain seq x y z
N MET A 1 51.48 -8.40 -89.63
CA MET A 1 50.83 -7.11 -89.28
C MET A 1 50.13 -7.24 -87.94
N GLN A 2 50.06 -6.15 -87.20
CA GLN A 2 49.74 -6.00 -85.78
C GLN A 2 48.36 -6.51 -85.32
N ARG A 3 48.37 -7.11 -84.11
CA ARG A 3 47.56 -6.90 -82.89
C ARG A 3 46.04 -6.63 -82.91
N ALA A 4 45.42 -7.25 -81.88
CA ALA A 4 44.35 -6.79 -80.98
C ALA A 4 42.89 -7.04 -81.43
N LEU A 5 42.17 -7.95 -80.75
CA LEU A 5 41.38 -7.79 -79.51
C LEU A 5 40.08 -6.98 -79.71
N GLY A 6 38.94 -7.68 -79.69
CA GLY A 6 37.61 -7.11 -79.48
C GLY A 6 36.82 -8.04 -78.57
N ARG A 7 36.69 -7.65 -77.30
CA ARG A 7 35.91 -8.32 -76.25
C ARG A 7 34.42 -8.04 -76.46
N THR A 8 33.57 -9.06 -76.49
CA THR A 8 32.12 -8.89 -76.35
C THR A 8 31.70 -9.28 -74.93
N LEU A 9 31.17 -8.30 -74.23
CA LEU A 9 30.73 -8.32 -72.84
C LEU A 9 29.39 -9.07 -72.74
N ALA A 10 29.32 -10.13 -71.94
CA ALA A 10 28.07 -10.79 -71.59
C ALA A 10 27.35 -9.98 -70.49
N LEU A 11 26.13 -9.53 -70.78
CA LEU A 11 25.28 -8.82 -69.83
C LEU A 11 24.60 -9.85 -68.92
N ALA A 12 25.08 -9.99 -67.68
CA ALA A 12 24.41 -10.77 -66.65
C ALA A 12 23.27 -9.93 -66.05
N VAL A 13 22.02 -10.31 -66.30
CA VAL A 13 20.85 -9.73 -65.63
C VAL A 13 20.76 -10.35 -64.24
N ALA A 14 21.16 -9.59 -63.22
CA ALA A 14 20.94 -9.95 -61.83
C ALA A 14 19.48 -9.66 -61.46
N PHE A 15 18.70 -10.69 -61.17
CA PHE A 15 17.41 -10.54 -60.48
C PHE A 15 17.70 -10.16 -59.02
N LEU A 16 17.51 -8.88 -58.67
CA LEU A 16 17.43 -8.47 -57.28
C LEU A 16 16.12 -9.00 -56.68
N ALA A 17 16.23 -9.92 -55.72
CA ALA A 17 15.15 -10.22 -54.81
C ALA A 17 14.95 -9.00 -53.90
N ILE A 18 13.84 -8.29 -54.09
CA ILE A 18 13.43 -7.19 -53.22
C ILE A 18 12.88 -7.85 -51.94
N SER A 19 13.69 -7.91 -50.89
CA SER A 19 13.21 -8.25 -49.56
C SER A 19 12.24 -7.15 -49.15
N ALA A 20 10.94 -7.47 -49.11
CA ALA A 20 9.93 -6.59 -48.56
C ALA A 20 10.24 -6.38 -47.07
N CYS A 21 10.70 -5.18 -46.72
CA CYS A 21 10.65 -4.72 -45.34
C CYS A 21 9.17 -4.59 -44.99
N ASN A 22 8.68 -5.49 -44.14
CA ASN A 22 7.40 -5.34 -43.48
C ASN A 22 7.57 -4.16 -42.52
N ASP A 23 7.19 -2.96 -42.95
CA ASP A 23 7.04 -1.82 -42.05
C ASP A 23 5.83 -2.12 -41.16
N ASP A 24 6.06 -2.89 -40.10
CA ASP A 24 5.16 -2.96 -38.95
C ASP A 24 5.10 -1.55 -38.35
N ASN A 25 4.16 -0.74 -38.85
CA ASN A 25 3.65 0.42 -38.14
C ASN A 25 2.86 -0.11 -36.94
N GLY A 26 3.58 -0.71 -36.00
CA GLY A 26 3.07 -1.11 -34.70
C GLY A 26 2.61 0.15 -34.01
N VAL A 27 1.31 0.44 -34.13
CA VAL A 27 0.61 1.35 -33.24
C VAL A 27 0.82 0.75 -31.85
N SER A 28 1.82 1.27 -31.13
CA SER A 28 1.98 1.00 -29.72
C SER A 28 0.73 1.57 -29.07
N THR A 29 -0.28 0.73 -28.84
CA THR A 29 -1.44 1.12 -28.04
C THR A 29 -0.91 1.29 -26.63
N VAL A 30 -0.55 2.53 -26.27
CA VAL A 30 -0.20 2.88 -24.91
C VAL A 30 -1.46 2.66 -24.08
N THR A 31 -1.56 1.51 -23.42
CA THR A 31 -2.62 1.25 -22.44
C THR A 31 -2.51 2.34 -21.37
N PRO A 32 -3.58 3.14 -21.14
CA PRO A 32 -3.56 4.14 -20.10
C PRO A 32 -3.18 3.51 -18.76
N PRO A 33 -2.41 4.20 -17.90
CA PRO A 33 -2.12 3.70 -16.57
C PRO A 33 -3.43 3.39 -15.82
N PRO A 34 -3.48 2.31 -15.02
CA PRO A 34 -4.66 2.00 -14.23
C PRO A 34 -4.96 3.16 -13.26
N VAL A 35 -6.22 3.60 -13.22
CA VAL A 35 -6.67 4.69 -12.35
C VAL A 35 -7.48 4.12 -11.20
N PRO A 36 -7.14 4.40 -9.94
CA PRO A 36 -7.92 3.92 -8.80
C PRO A 36 -9.15 4.78 -8.57
N THR A 37 -10.22 4.15 -8.08
CA THR A 37 -11.30 4.85 -7.36
C THR A 37 -10.80 5.17 -5.96
N VAL A 38 -10.83 6.44 -5.58
CA VAL A 38 -10.35 6.92 -4.27
C VAL A 38 -11.52 7.31 -3.38
N ILE A 39 -11.47 6.88 -2.12
CA ILE A 39 -12.35 7.35 -1.05
C ILE A 39 -11.46 7.99 0.01
N SER A 40 -11.77 9.23 0.39
CA SER A 40 -11.10 9.93 1.49
C SER A 40 -12.11 10.63 2.39
N ALA A 41 -11.72 10.81 3.65
CA ALA A 41 -12.55 11.43 4.68
C ALA A 41 -11.70 11.95 5.84
N THR A 42 -12.24 12.91 6.57
CA THR A 42 -11.74 13.31 7.88
C THR A 42 -12.93 13.68 8.79
N GLY A 43 -12.71 13.63 10.09
CA GLY A 43 -13.72 13.83 11.12
C GLY A 43 -14.48 12.54 11.40
N ASP A 44 -15.82 12.56 11.31
CA ASP A 44 -16.59 11.30 11.29
C ASP A 44 -16.36 10.56 9.95
N ILE A 45 -15.40 9.65 9.96
CA ILE A 45 -15.02 8.83 8.82
C ILE A 45 -15.89 7.58 8.63
N THR A 46 -16.82 7.29 9.55
CA THR A 46 -17.54 6.01 9.62
C THR A 46 -18.24 5.65 8.30
N ALA A 47 -19.01 6.59 7.75
CA ALA A 47 -19.74 6.37 6.51
C ALA A 47 -18.80 6.10 5.32
N LYS A 48 -17.61 6.70 5.30
CA LYS A 48 -16.63 6.55 4.22
C LYS A 48 -15.83 5.25 4.35
N VAL A 49 -15.52 4.82 5.57
CA VAL A 49 -14.97 3.48 5.82
C VAL A 49 -15.98 2.40 5.39
N VAL A 50 -17.27 2.56 5.72
CA VAL A 50 -18.34 1.65 5.25
C VAL A 50 -18.43 1.64 3.72
N ALA A 51 -18.40 2.81 3.08
CA ALA A 51 -18.40 2.90 1.62
C ALA A 51 -17.18 2.20 1.00
N TYR A 52 -16.00 2.30 1.62
CA TYR A 52 -14.80 1.62 1.14
C TYR A 52 -14.85 0.10 1.33
N ARG A 53 -15.39 -0.38 2.45
CA ARG A 53 -15.68 -1.82 2.65
C ARG A 53 -16.61 -2.35 1.55
N ALA A 54 -17.69 -1.62 1.24
CA ALA A 54 -18.61 -1.98 0.16
C ALA A 54 -17.94 -1.93 -1.22
N LEU A 55 -17.06 -0.95 -1.45
CA LEU A 55 -16.30 -0.80 -2.69
C LEU A 55 -15.35 -2.00 -2.94
N LEU A 56 -14.72 -2.53 -1.90
CA LEU A 56 -13.88 -3.74 -1.99
C LEU A 56 -14.71 -5.01 -2.15
N GLY A 57 -15.91 -5.04 -1.58
CA GLY A 57 -16.87 -6.13 -1.71
C GLY A 57 -16.99 -7.00 -0.45
N ASP A 58 -18.04 -7.81 -0.45
CA ASP A 58 -18.35 -8.81 0.58
C ASP A 58 -17.99 -10.23 0.10
N PRO A 59 -17.75 -11.17 1.04
CA PRO A 59 -17.79 -10.98 2.49
C PRO A 59 -16.51 -10.36 3.06
N SER A 60 -16.53 -10.05 4.36
CA SER A 60 -15.30 -9.94 5.14
C SER A 60 -14.75 -11.34 5.40
N ASN A 61 -13.60 -11.66 4.80
CA ASN A 61 -13.01 -13.01 4.85
C ASN A 61 -12.27 -13.30 6.17
N GLY A 62 -12.05 -12.26 7.00
CA GLY A 62 -11.47 -12.37 8.34
C GLY A 62 -10.17 -13.16 8.35
N GLY A 63 -10.12 -14.22 9.17
CA GLY A 63 -8.98 -15.14 9.31
C GLY A 63 -9.14 -16.47 8.57
N THR A 64 -10.02 -16.54 7.56
CA THR A 64 -10.16 -17.74 6.73
C THR A 64 -8.89 -17.95 5.92
N ALA A 65 -8.26 -19.12 6.08
CA ALA A 65 -7.01 -19.42 5.39
C ALA A 65 -7.20 -19.63 3.88
N GLY A 66 -6.16 -19.34 3.11
CA GLY A 66 -6.16 -19.49 1.65
C GLY A 66 -6.89 -18.36 0.92
N GLU A 67 -6.71 -18.36 -0.39
CA GLU A 67 -7.37 -17.42 -1.30
C GLU A 67 -8.88 -17.64 -1.28
N GLN A 68 -9.64 -16.56 -1.15
CA GLN A 68 -11.08 -16.57 -1.29
C GLN A 68 -11.52 -16.08 -2.68
N PRO A 69 -12.66 -16.56 -3.21
CA PRO A 69 -13.10 -16.20 -4.56
C PRO A 69 -13.51 -14.73 -4.71
N ALA A 70 -13.85 -14.05 -3.61
CA ALA A 70 -14.26 -12.65 -3.58
C ALA A 70 -14.10 -12.07 -2.17
N GLY A 71 -14.34 -10.76 -2.04
CA GLY A 71 -14.43 -10.07 -0.76
C GLY A 71 -13.17 -9.31 -0.36
N ARG A 72 -13.01 -9.12 0.94
CA ARG A 72 -11.97 -8.27 1.53
C ARG A 72 -11.42 -8.84 2.83
N ARG A 73 -10.28 -8.28 3.25
CA ARG A 73 -9.67 -8.47 4.56
C ARG A 73 -9.63 -7.16 5.32
N GLU A 74 -9.64 -7.26 6.64
CA GLU A 74 -9.57 -6.11 7.53
C GLU A 74 -8.76 -6.47 8.78
N ILE A 75 -7.87 -5.57 9.17
CA ILE A 75 -7.03 -5.66 10.35
C ILE A 75 -7.42 -4.52 11.28
N SER A 76 -7.86 -4.84 12.50
CA SER A 76 -8.24 -3.85 13.54
C SER A 76 -7.30 -3.84 14.74
N TRP A 77 -6.22 -4.64 14.75
CA TRP A 77 -5.24 -4.72 15.87
C TRP A 77 -5.78 -5.26 17.21
N ASP A 78 -7.10 -5.37 17.37
CA ASP A 78 -7.76 -5.69 18.64
C ASP A 78 -7.87 -7.17 18.98
N GLY A 79 -7.61 -8.06 18.01
CA GLY A 79 -7.80 -9.49 18.18
C GLY A 79 -7.07 -10.06 19.41
N ALA A 80 -7.69 -11.00 20.12
CA ALA A 80 -7.13 -11.54 21.36
C ALA A 80 -5.71 -12.13 21.21
N GLY A 81 -5.36 -12.65 20.04
CA GLY A 81 -4.01 -13.15 19.74
C GLY A 81 -2.93 -12.07 19.72
N ALA A 82 -3.30 -10.79 19.58
CA ALA A 82 -2.39 -9.66 19.60
C ALA A 82 -2.07 -9.16 21.03
N ASN A 83 -2.89 -9.55 22.03
CA ASN A 83 -2.74 -9.09 23.41
C ASN A 83 -1.34 -9.35 24.02
N PRO A 84 -0.63 -10.46 23.73
CA PRO A 84 0.73 -10.67 24.24
C PRO A 84 1.75 -9.62 23.78
N PHE A 85 1.46 -8.89 22.70
CA PHE A 85 2.33 -7.86 22.11
C PHE A 85 1.84 -6.44 22.39
N ASN A 86 0.72 -6.30 23.12
CA ASN A 86 0.13 -5.02 23.43
C ASN A 86 1.09 -4.15 24.23
N ASN A 87 1.21 -2.88 23.85
CA ASN A 87 2.08 -1.90 24.46
C ASN A 87 3.57 -2.33 24.47
N ARG A 88 4.02 -3.05 23.43
CA ARG A 88 5.42 -3.47 23.24
C ARG A 88 5.92 -3.18 21.83
N ASN A 89 7.23 -3.04 21.68
CA ASN A 89 7.87 -2.66 20.40
C ASN A 89 8.28 -3.88 19.54
N ASP A 90 7.90 -5.08 19.95
CA ASP A 90 8.27 -6.36 19.33
C ASP A 90 7.08 -7.05 18.64
N PHE A 91 6.10 -6.28 18.13
CA PHE A 91 4.96 -6.85 17.42
C PHE A 91 5.44 -7.61 16.17
N PRO A 92 5.09 -8.90 15.98
CA PRO A 92 5.65 -9.69 14.88
C PRO A 92 5.17 -9.22 13.50
N ALA A 93 6.13 -8.93 12.62
CA ALA A 93 5.91 -8.49 11.24
C ALA A 93 4.92 -9.37 10.44
N ALA A 94 4.96 -10.69 10.64
CA ALA A 94 4.11 -11.63 9.92
C ALA A 94 2.88 -12.10 10.70
N PHE A 95 2.55 -11.48 11.85
CA PHE A 95 1.44 -11.93 12.71
C PHE A 95 0.12 -12.06 11.95
N PHE A 96 -0.19 -11.08 11.08
CA PHE A 96 -1.45 -11.07 10.33
C PHE A 96 -1.45 -12.03 9.15
N ASN A 97 -0.30 -12.51 8.67
CA ASN A 97 -0.29 -13.63 7.74
C ASN A 97 -0.28 -14.98 8.46
N THR A 98 0.60 -15.17 9.44
CA THR A 98 0.84 -16.49 10.07
C THR A 98 -0.22 -16.86 11.11
N ASN A 99 -0.60 -15.94 11.98
CA ASN A 99 -1.48 -16.22 13.12
C ASN A 99 -2.94 -15.95 12.80
N VAL A 100 -3.23 -14.78 12.21
CA VAL A 100 -4.61 -14.38 11.86
C VAL A 100 -5.03 -14.94 10.50
N LYS A 101 -4.07 -15.13 9.57
CA LYS A 101 -4.33 -15.59 8.19
C LYS A 101 -5.20 -14.60 7.41
N SER A 102 -4.78 -13.34 7.42
CA SER A 102 -5.35 -12.25 6.63
C SER A 102 -4.42 -11.80 5.50
N GLY A 103 -3.23 -12.39 5.35
CA GLY A 103 -2.41 -12.19 4.14
C GLY A 103 -1.60 -10.90 4.09
N ALA A 104 -1.30 -10.28 5.24
CA ALA A 104 -0.47 -9.08 5.31
C ALA A 104 0.82 -9.36 6.11
N VAL A 105 1.94 -8.88 5.58
CA VAL A 105 3.26 -8.90 6.24
C VAL A 105 3.81 -7.48 6.24
N PHE A 106 4.33 -7.05 7.38
CA PHE A 106 4.79 -5.68 7.59
C PHE A 106 6.31 -5.59 7.62
N THR A 107 6.88 -4.55 7.01
CA THR A 107 8.29 -4.19 7.19
C THR A 107 8.43 -2.69 7.46
N THR A 108 9.51 -2.30 8.13
CA THR A 108 9.82 -0.89 8.39
C THR A 108 11.34 -0.72 8.39
N PRO A 109 11.87 0.42 7.94
CA PRO A 109 13.28 0.75 8.14
C PRO A 109 13.60 1.08 9.62
N GLY A 110 12.58 1.14 10.48
CA GLY A 110 12.74 1.25 11.93
C GLY A 110 13.16 -0.06 12.60
N THR A 111 12.95 -0.14 13.92
CA THR A 111 13.40 -1.26 14.76
C THR A 111 12.32 -2.30 15.03
N GLY A 112 11.06 -2.01 14.68
CA GLY A 112 9.95 -2.92 14.92
C GLY A 112 8.60 -2.23 14.83
N PHE A 113 7.60 -2.84 15.45
CA PHE A 113 6.22 -2.39 15.41
C PHE A 113 5.62 -2.43 16.79
N ARG A 114 4.68 -1.53 17.04
CA ARG A 114 3.93 -1.46 18.29
C ARG A 114 2.45 -1.38 18.01
N ASN A 115 1.74 -2.31 18.62
CA ASN A 115 0.32 -2.26 18.80
C ASN A 115 0.07 -1.73 20.22
N ASP A 116 -0.77 -0.71 20.36
CA ASP A 116 -0.91 0.06 21.58
C ASP A 116 -2.36 0.35 21.95
N SER A 117 -2.70 0.13 23.21
CA SER A 117 -4.04 0.32 23.81
C SER A 117 -4.13 1.53 24.73
N LEU A 118 -3.02 2.25 24.91
CA LEU A 118 -2.88 3.39 25.80
C LEU A 118 -2.50 4.66 25.01
N ARG A 119 -2.71 4.63 23.70
CA ARG A 119 -2.38 5.74 22.78
C ARG A 119 -0.95 6.20 22.94
N PHE A 120 -0.04 5.25 23.14
CA PHE A 120 1.39 5.48 23.31
C PHE A 120 1.74 6.37 24.50
N SER A 121 0.85 6.54 25.48
CA SER A 121 1.05 7.46 26.61
C SER A 121 2.19 7.05 27.54
N GLU A 122 2.55 5.77 27.56
CA GLU A 122 3.76 5.25 28.21
C GLU A 122 5.06 5.56 27.44
N VAL A 123 4.98 5.95 26.17
CA VAL A 123 6.12 6.48 25.41
C VAL A 123 6.29 7.97 25.70
N ASN A 124 5.21 8.74 25.54
CA ASN A 124 5.14 10.16 25.90
C ASN A 124 3.73 10.48 26.40
N ALA A 125 3.62 11.02 27.61
CA ALA A 125 2.34 11.27 28.27
C ALA A 125 1.42 12.25 27.51
N THR A 126 1.97 13.07 26.62
CA THR A 126 1.18 13.98 25.77
C THR A 126 0.34 13.22 24.73
N TYR A 127 0.79 12.05 24.27
CA TYR A 127 0.16 11.33 23.15
C TYR A 127 -1.27 10.86 23.41
N ALA A 128 -1.66 10.65 24.68
CA ALA A 128 -3.05 10.31 25.02
C ALA A 128 -4.06 11.37 24.57
N ALA A 129 -3.65 12.64 24.48
CA ALA A 129 -4.49 13.74 24.04
C ALA A 129 -4.49 13.91 22.51
N GLU A 130 -3.48 13.38 21.83
CA GLU A 130 -3.29 13.55 20.38
C GLU A 130 -3.96 12.41 19.58
N PHE A 131 -3.79 11.16 20.04
CA PHE A 131 -4.30 10.01 19.30
C PHE A 131 -5.72 9.60 19.71
N SER A 132 -6.47 9.13 18.74
CA SER A 132 -7.81 8.55 18.87
C SER A 132 -7.90 7.21 18.14
N GLU A 133 -8.88 6.41 18.53
CA GLU A 133 -9.16 5.10 17.92
C GLU A 133 -10.42 5.21 17.03
N PHE A 134 -10.40 4.55 15.88
CA PHE A 134 -11.60 4.30 15.08
C PHE A 134 -12.26 2.98 15.48
N SER A 135 -11.47 1.91 15.63
CA SER A 135 -11.92 0.69 16.31
C SER A 135 -11.21 0.54 17.64
N PRO A 136 -11.95 0.56 18.76
CA PRO A 136 -11.33 0.40 20.07
C PRO A 136 -10.92 -1.05 20.28
N THR A 137 -9.79 -1.31 20.94
CA THR A 137 -9.02 -0.37 21.79
C THR A 137 -7.65 -0.01 21.25
N LYS A 138 -7.22 -0.56 20.12
CA LYS A 138 -5.80 -0.60 19.77
C LYS A 138 -5.46 0.11 18.46
N ILE A 139 -4.39 0.89 18.51
CA ILE A 139 -3.78 1.57 17.35
C ILE A 139 -2.35 1.08 17.14
N PHE A 140 -1.78 1.38 15.99
CA PHE A 140 -0.56 0.76 15.49
C PHE A 140 0.43 1.77 14.92
N SER A 141 1.72 1.55 15.16
CA SER A 141 2.79 2.34 14.57
C SER A 141 4.07 1.51 14.33
N PRO A 142 4.83 1.76 13.25
CA PRO A 142 6.25 1.43 13.24
C PRO A 142 7.00 2.18 14.34
N ILE A 143 8.09 1.59 14.83
CA ILE A 143 8.97 2.15 15.86
C ILE A 143 10.33 2.47 15.25
N GLY A 144 10.89 3.64 15.56
CA GLY A 144 12.18 4.08 15.01
C GLY A 144 12.10 4.52 13.54
N SER A 145 10.90 4.58 12.97
CA SER A 145 10.61 5.16 11.66
C SER A 145 9.14 5.58 11.63
N ASN A 146 8.80 6.48 10.72
CA ASN A 146 7.43 6.85 10.38
C ASN A 146 6.99 6.25 9.04
N VAL A 147 7.77 5.31 8.51
CA VAL A 147 7.49 4.60 7.27
C VAL A 147 7.34 3.11 7.57
N MET A 148 6.38 2.47 6.90
CA MET A 148 6.26 1.02 6.86
C MET A 148 5.77 0.57 5.49
N ASP A 149 6.11 -0.66 5.11
CA ASP A 149 5.57 -1.33 3.94
C ASP A 149 4.67 -2.49 4.39
N VAL A 150 3.61 -2.73 3.61
CA VAL A 150 2.71 -3.88 3.69
C VAL A 150 2.86 -4.68 2.40
N ASP A 151 3.34 -5.90 2.52
CA ASP A 151 3.38 -6.89 1.44
C ASP A 151 2.21 -7.86 1.58
N PHE A 152 1.60 -8.23 0.46
CA PHE A 152 0.48 -9.16 0.46
C PHE A 152 0.92 -10.58 0.12
N GLN A 153 0.33 -11.54 0.83
CA GLN A 153 0.53 -12.96 0.63
C GLN A 153 -0.82 -13.69 0.69
N ILE A 154 -0.89 -14.88 0.11
CA ILE A 154 -2.04 -15.76 0.31
C ILE A 154 -2.23 -16.00 1.80
N ALA A 155 -3.44 -15.77 2.30
CA ALA A 155 -3.76 -15.86 3.73
C ALA A 155 -3.24 -17.16 4.38
N GLY A 156 -2.27 -17.03 5.29
CA GLY A 156 -1.69 -18.16 6.01
C GLY A 156 -0.54 -18.87 5.28
N GLN A 157 -0.08 -18.35 4.14
CA GLN A 157 0.98 -18.93 3.33
C GLN A 157 1.99 -17.86 2.89
N PRO A 158 3.28 -18.21 2.70
CA PRO A 158 4.30 -17.25 2.27
C PRO A 158 4.26 -16.93 0.77
N THR A 159 3.22 -17.36 0.05
CA THR A 159 3.07 -17.14 -1.39
C THR A 159 2.70 -15.68 -1.65
N PRO A 160 3.50 -14.90 -2.42
CA PRO A 160 3.18 -13.52 -2.77
C PRO A 160 1.82 -13.38 -3.46
N ALA A 161 1.13 -12.29 -3.18
CA ALA A 161 -0.21 -12.00 -3.66
C ALA A 161 -0.36 -10.52 -4.08
N GLN A 162 -1.43 -10.24 -4.80
CA GLN A 162 -1.91 -8.90 -5.12
C GLN A 162 -3.31 -8.68 -4.55
N VAL A 163 -3.65 -7.42 -4.29
CA VAL A 163 -4.98 -6.99 -3.87
C VAL A 163 -5.54 -5.97 -4.85
N THR A 164 -6.87 -5.85 -4.90
CA THR A 164 -7.55 -4.84 -5.73
C THR A 164 -7.41 -3.43 -5.17
N GLY A 165 -7.12 -3.27 -3.89
CA GLY A 165 -7.01 -1.97 -3.24
C GLY A 165 -6.62 -2.06 -1.79
N PHE A 166 -6.23 -0.92 -1.23
CA PHE A 166 -5.85 -0.76 0.17
C PHE A 166 -6.35 0.57 0.71
N GLY A 167 -6.84 0.57 1.94
CA GLY A 167 -7.22 1.76 2.69
C GLY A 167 -6.78 1.65 4.14
N ALA A 168 -6.52 2.80 4.73
CA ALA A 168 -6.04 2.93 6.09
C ALA A 168 -6.77 4.06 6.81
N VAL A 169 -7.07 3.81 8.08
CA VAL A 169 -7.45 4.83 9.04
C VAL A 169 -6.20 5.36 9.72
N PHE A 170 -6.12 6.68 9.86
CA PHE A 170 -5.06 7.40 10.54
C PHE A 170 -5.63 8.25 11.66
N SER A 171 -4.85 8.40 12.72
CA SER A 171 -5.10 9.35 13.78
C SER A 171 -4.06 10.45 13.75
N ASP A 172 -4.54 11.68 13.94
CA ASP A 172 -3.75 12.89 14.17
C ASP A 172 -3.01 13.44 12.94
N VAL A 173 -3.61 13.37 11.75
CA VAL A 173 -3.00 13.96 10.55
C VAL A 173 -3.09 15.49 10.60
N ASP A 174 -1.99 16.18 10.93
CA ASP A 174 -1.97 17.65 10.99
C ASP A 174 -1.34 18.34 9.79
N VAL A 175 -0.43 17.68 9.08
CA VAL A 175 0.27 18.27 7.93
C VAL A 175 -0.24 17.72 6.61
N ALA A 176 -0.71 18.63 5.76
CA ALA A 176 -1.19 18.28 4.44
C ALA A 176 -0.12 17.54 3.62
N ALA A 177 -0.52 16.41 3.02
CA ALA A 177 0.33 15.57 2.19
C ALA A 177 1.56 14.94 2.89
N ALA A 178 1.65 14.98 4.22
CA ALA A 178 2.70 14.27 4.96
C ALA A 178 2.34 12.80 5.20
N THR A 179 1.07 12.52 5.52
CA THR A 179 0.55 11.16 5.65
C THR A 179 0.00 10.66 4.32
N MET A 180 0.48 9.49 3.87
CA MET A 180 0.08 8.95 2.56
C MET A 180 0.19 7.43 2.46
N ILE A 181 -0.53 6.88 1.49
CA ILE A 181 -0.31 5.54 0.97
C ILE A 181 0.27 5.62 -0.45
N GLU A 182 1.33 4.88 -0.71
CA GLU A 182 1.88 4.64 -2.05
C GLU A 182 1.64 3.17 -2.43
N LEU A 183 1.04 2.92 -3.58
CA LEU A 183 0.69 1.57 -4.04
C LEU A 183 1.65 1.14 -5.16
N PHE A 184 2.15 -0.09 -5.10
CA PHE A 184 3.13 -0.62 -6.05
C PHE A 184 2.65 -1.96 -6.62
N ASP A 185 2.99 -2.20 -7.89
CA ASP A 185 2.82 -3.51 -8.51
C ASP A 185 3.93 -4.49 -8.11
N VAL A 186 3.84 -5.72 -8.61
CA VAL A 186 4.81 -6.80 -8.34
C VAL A 186 6.25 -6.46 -8.78
N ASN A 187 6.42 -5.58 -9.76
CA ASN A 187 7.73 -5.16 -10.26
C ASN A 187 8.28 -3.93 -9.49
N GLY A 188 7.57 -3.48 -8.44
CA GLY A 188 7.92 -2.30 -7.67
C GLY A 188 7.63 -0.99 -8.40
N LYS A 189 6.88 -1.00 -9.50
CA LYS A 189 6.44 0.23 -10.17
C LYS A 189 5.31 0.85 -9.37
N ARG A 190 5.42 2.14 -9.09
CA ARG A 190 4.38 2.89 -8.38
C ARG A 190 3.15 3.08 -9.26
N LEU A 191 2.01 2.65 -8.73
CA LEU A 191 0.68 2.74 -9.34
C LEU A 191 -0.04 4.04 -8.94
N GLY A 192 0.21 4.52 -7.72
CA GLY A 192 -0.40 5.76 -7.23
C GLY A 192 0.15 6.19 -5.88
N VAL A 193 -0.07 7.47 -5.57
CA VAL A 193 0.18 8.08 -4.26
C VAL A 193 -1.11 8.78 -3.86
N ILE A 194 -1.65 8.47 -2.69
CA ILE A 194 -2.83 9.14 -2.16
C ILE A 194 -2.54 9.62 -0.74
N SER A 195 -2.60 10.95 -0.56
CA SER A 195 -2.44 11.57 0.75
C SER A 195 -3.73 11.50 1.55
N ALA A 196 -3.60 11.27 2.85
CA ALA A 196 -4.71 11.44 3.79
C ALA A 196 -5.03 12.94 3.94
N PRO A 197 -6.31 13.31 4.08
CA PRO A 197 -6.68 14.67 4.42
C PRO A 197 -6.22 15.04 5.83
N VAL A 198 -5.92 16.32 6.05
CA VAL A 198 -5.70 16.88 7.40
C VAL A 198 -6.96 16.72 8.22
N ARG A 199 -6.81 16.45 9.51
CA ARG A 199 -7.94 16.31 10.43
C ARG A 199 -8.84 17.55 10.41
N SER A 200 -10.15 17.35 10.47
CA SER A 200 -11.15 18.43 10.44
C SER A 200 -11.86 18.66 11.79
N ASP A 201 -11.62 17.79 12.77
CA ASP A 201 -12.17 17.90 14.12
C ASP A 201 -11.18 17.40 15.18
N ALA A 202 -11.57 17.54 16.45
CA ALA A 202 -10.77 17.14 17.60
C ALA A 202 -10.69 15.61 17.79
N ALA A 203 -11.56 14.82 17.13
CA ALA A 203 -11.41 13.36 17.15
C ALA A 203 -10.19 12.94 16.32
N GLY A 204 -9.74 13.78 15.38
CA GLY A 204 -8.43 13.64 14.77
C GLY A 204 -8.31 12.52 13.74
N LEU A 205 -9.42 11.91 13.33
CA LEU A 205 -9.39 10.78 12.41
C LEU A 205 -9.39 11.24 10.94
N SER A 206 -8.60 10.51 10.14
CA SER A 206 -8.55 10.63 8.70
C SER A 206 -8.56 9.25 8.05
N PHE A 207 -9.17 9.15 6.86
CA PHE A 207 -9.24 7.92 6.10
C PHE A 207 -8.86 8.18 4.65
N VAL A 208 -8.12 7.24 4.07
CA VAL A 208 -7.89 7.16 2.64
C VAL A 208 -7.93 5.70 2.19
N GLY A 209 -8.53 5.46 1.04
CA GLY A 209 -8.55 4.15 0.38
C GLY A 209 -8.56 4.29 -1.13
N ALA A 210 -7.86 3.38 -1.80
CA ALA A 210 -7.77 3.34 -3.25
C ALA A 210 -8.02 1.92 -3.76
N LYS A 211 -8.95 1.78 -4.71
CA LYS A 211 -9.29 0.52 -5.36
C LYS A 211 -9.14 0.60 -6.87
N PHE A 212 -8.42 -0.35 -7.45
CA PHE A 212 -8.31 -0.61 -8.88
C PHE A 212 -9.38 -1.62 -9.34
N ALA A 213 -9.57 -1.70 -10.66
CA ALA A 213 -10.49 -2.68 -11.25
C ALA A 213 -10.01 -4.12 -11.02
N GLU A 214 -8.70 -4.35 -11.10
CA GLU A 214 -8.05 -5.66 -10.98
C GLU A 214 -7.10 -5.70 -9.77
N ALA A 215 -6.74 -6.92 -9.35
CA ALA A 215 -5.77 -7.14 -8.29
C ALA A 215 -4.35 -6.89 -8.82
N ILE A 216 -3.84 -5.67 -8.67
CA ILE A 216 -2.54 -5.26 -9.20
C ILE A 216 -1.58 -4.74 -8.12
N VAL A 217 -2.07 -4.48 -6.91
CA VAL A 217 -1.26 -3.92 -5.81
C VAL A 217 -0.59 -5.07 -5.07
N ALA A 218 0.73 -5.18 -5.17
CA ALA A 218 1.52 -6.19 -4.46
C ALA A 218 2.11 -5.66 -3.14
N ARG A 219 2.36 -4.34 -3.07
CA ARG A 219 2.92 -3.68 -1.90
C ARG A 219 2.30 -2.30 -1.70
N VAL A 220 2.10 -1.92 -0.44
CA VAL A 220 1.74 -0.55 -0.04
C VAL A 220 2.82 0.00 0.87
N ARG A 221 3.32 1.19 0.57
CA ARG A 221 4.12 2.00 1.51
C ARG A 221 3.22 2.99 2.21
N ILE A 222 3.38 3.12 3.51
CA ILE A 222 2.65 4.05 4.35
C ILE A 222 3.67 4.99 4.99
N THR A 223 3.47 6.29 4.82
CA THR A 223 4.19 7.34 5.55
C THR A 223 3.22 7.99 6.53
N LEU A 224 3.65 8.09 7.79
CA LEU A 224 2.87 8.63 8.90
C LEU A 224 3.47 9.97 9.32
N GLY A 225 2.80 11.07 9.02
CA GLY A 225 3.23 12.41 9.38
C GLY A 225 4.66 12.75 8.91
N THR A 226 5.37 13.55 9.70
CA THR A 226 6.73 14.03 9.39
C THR A 226 7.78 13.61 10.43
N GLY A 227 7.36 12.91 11.50
CA GLY A 227 8.23 12.53 12.61
C GLY A 227 7.99 11.13 13.13
N VAL A 228 8.88 10.69 14.01
CA VAL A 228 8.83 9.38 14.67
C VAL A 228 8.42 9.56 16.13
N LEU A 229 7.58 8.67 16.65
CA LEU A 229 7.22 8.62 18.06
C LEU A 229 8.47 8.50 18.95
N GLY A 230 8.48 9.21 20.07
CA GLY A 230 9.60 9.18 21.01
C GLY A 230 9.35 9.98 22.28
N ALA A 231 10.04 9.61 23.37
CA ALA A 231 9.80 10.18 24.69
C ALA A 231 10.04 11.70 24.81
N ALA A 232 10.82 12.28 23.89
CA ALA A 232 11.11 13.72 23.84
C ALA A 232 10.52 14.39 22.59
N THR A 233 9.68 13.68 21.83
CA THR A 233 9.06 14.19 20.61
C THR A 233 7.60 14.50 20.90
N ASN A 234 7.24 15.78 20.90
CA ASN A 234 5.84 16.19 20.95
C ASN A 234 5.30 16.37 19.54
N ASP A 235 3.99 16.18 19.40
CA ASP A 235 3.28 16.51 18.17
C ASP A 235 3.24 18.03 17.94
N ILE A 236 3.09 18.45 16.68
CA ILE A 236 2.98 19.85 16.27
C ILE A 236 1.76 20.55 16.89
N SER A 237 0.64 19.86 17.08
CA SER A 237 -0.54 20.33 17.81
C SER A 237 -0.24 20.66 19.28
N ALA A 238 0.71 19.93 19.87
CA ALA A 238 1.19 20.07 21.24
C ALA A 238 2.42 20.99 21.35
N GLY A 239 2.72 21.77 20.30
CA GLY A 239 3.84 22.71 20.25
C GLY A 239 5.20 22.05 19.94
N GLY A 240 5.20 20.81 19.46
CA GLY A 240 6.37 20.11 18.96
C GLY A 240 6.76 20.50 17.52
N PRO A 241 7.88 19.96 17.01
CA PRO A 241 8.42 20.34 15.70
C PRO A 241 7.93 19.46 14.53
N VAL A 242 7.22 18.37 14.79
CA VAL A 242 6.85 17.34 13.80
C VAL A 242 5.41 16.88 13.98
N ASP A 243 4.81 16.45 12.88
CA ASP A 243 3.50 15.79 12.79
C ASP A 243 3.67 14.29 13.07
N LEU A 244 3.03 13.80 14.12
CA LEU A 244 3.05 12.42 14.58
C LEU A 244 1.71 11.79 14.24
N VAL A 245 1.76 10.71 13.47
CA VAL A 245 0.55 10.04 13.01
C VAL A 245 0.67 8.57 13.33
N VAL A 246 -0.44 7.96 13.73
CA VAL A 246 -0.54 6.51 13.97
C VAL A 246 -1.69 5.93 13.16
N ALA A 247 -1.63 4.62 12.93
CA ALA A 247 -2.62 3.91 12.13
C ALA A 247 -3.62 3.17 13.02
N ASP A 248 -4.83 3.00 12.49
CA ASP A 248 -5.80 2.05 12.99
C ASP A 248 -6.15 1.08 11.85
N ASN A 249 -7.42 0.84 11.54
CA ASN A 249 -7.82 -0.23 10.62
C ASN A 249 -7.13 -0.15 9.26
N PHE A 250 -6.64 -1.31 8.80
CA PHE A 250 -6.28 -1.55 7.41
C PHE A 250 -7.34 -2.41 6.73
N ILE A 251 -7.78 -1.99 5.55
CA ILE A 251 -8.84 -2.66 4.79
C ILE A 251 -8.35 -2.84 3.36
N TYR A 252 -8.35 -4.07 2.88
CA TYR A 252 -7.81 -4.39 1.56
C TYR A 252 -8.60 -5.49 0.88
N GLY A 253 -8.55 -5.52 -0.45
CA GLY A 253 -9.17 -6.59 -1.23
C GLY A 253 -8.61 -7.96 -0.83
N GLU A 254 -9.33 -9.03 -1.13
CA GLU A 254 -8.80 -10.38 -0.92
C GLU A 254 -7.43 -10.56 -1.60
N PRO A 255 -6.39 -11.02 -0.86
CA PRO A 255 -5.11 -11.38 -1.47
C PRO A 255 -5.27 -12.55 -2.44
N GLN A 256 -5.00 -12.30 -3.71
CA GLN A 256 -5.01 -13.29 -4.78
C GLN A 256 -3.60 -13.55 -5.27
N HIS A 257 -3.30 -14.80 -5.61
CA HIS A 257 -1.98 -15.14 -6.13
C HIS A 257 -1.64 -14.29 -7.36
N ILE A 258 -0.35 -13.99 -7.51
CA ILE A 258 0.15 -13.27 -8.69
C ILE A 258 -0.02 -14.19 -9.90
N GLN A 259 -0.69 -13.68 -10.93
CA GLN A 259 -0.86 -14.37 -12.21
C GLN A 259 0.36 -14.24 -13.11
#